data_AF-A0AA91U461-F1
#
_entry.id   AF-A0AA91U461-F1
#
_cell.length_a   1.000
_cell.length_b   1.000
_cell.length_c   1.000
_cell.angle_alpha   90.00
_cell.angle_beta   90.00
_cell.angle_gamma   90.00
#
_symmetry.space_group_name_H-M   'P 1'
#
loop_
_entity.id
_entity.type
_entity.pdbx_description
1 polymer ?
#
loop_
_entity_poly.entity_id
_entity_poly.type
_entity_poly.pdbx_seq_one_letter_code
_entity_poly.pdbx_strand_id
1 'polypeptide(L)'
;KAFTKASKKWQDELGQKSIEKDFKKMIRYCSVIRVIAHTQMKLLKQRQKKAHIMEIQVNGGTIEDKVKWAREHLEKPIPVDSV
;
A
#
# COMPACT_ATOMS: atom_id res chain seq x y z
N LYS A 1 -20.55 -2.19 0.30
CA LYS A 1 -19.61 -1.10 -0.08
C LYS A 1 -18.19 -1.63 0.04
N ALA A 2 -17.34 -1.36 -0.96
CA ALA A 2 -15.95 -1.82 -0.93
C ALA A 2 -15.17 -1.13 0.20
N PHE A 3 -14.30 -1.88 0.88
CA PHE A 3 -13.38 -1.42 1.94
C PHE A 3 -13.97 -0.66 3.15
N THR A 4 -15.30 -0.48 3.26
CA THR A 4 -15.89 0.30 4.37
C THR A 4 -15.65 -0.28 5.76
N LYS A 5 -15.51 -1.61 5.87
CA LYS A 5 -15.13 -2.24 7.15
C LYS A 5 -13.63 -2.09 7.44
N ALA A 6 -12.80 -2.14 6.41
CA ALA A 6 -11.35 -2.01 6.54
C ALA A 6 -10.95 -0.58 6.91
N SER A 7 -11.55 0.43 6.27
CA SER A 7 -11.29 1.85 6.59
C SER A 7 -11.68 2.21 8.03
N LYS A 8 -12.74 1.61 8.58
CA LYS A 8 -13.14 1.80 9.98
C LYS A 8 -12.08 1.31 10.97
N LYS A 9 -11.34 0.24 10.65
CA LYS A 9 -10.26 -0.25 11.52
C LYS A 9 -9.14 0.76 11.73
N TRP A 10 -8.92 1.67 10.78
CA TRP A 10 -7.95 2.75 10.94
C TRP A 10 -8.44 3.86 11.88
N GLN A 11 -9.75 3.95 12.14
CA GLN A 11 -10.35 4.93 13.05
C GLN A 11 -10.46 4.39 14.48
N ASP A 12 -10.60 3.08 14.64
CA ASP A 12 -10.71 2.42 15.95
C ASP A 12 -9.34 2.10 16.57
N GLU A 13 -9.15 2.37 17.87
CA GLU A 13 -7.88 2.11 18.56
C GLU A 13 -7.47 0.63 18.55
N LEU A 14 -8.44 -0.28 18.75
CA LEU A 14 -8.22 -1.73 18.65
C LEU A 14 -7.84 -2.15 17.23
N GLY A 15 -8.40 -1.48 16.21
CA GLY A 15 -8.09 -1.72 14.81
C GLY A 15 -6.68 -1.27 14.45
N GLN A 16 -6.27 -0.09 14.91
CA GLN A 16 -4.90 0.41 14.74
C GLN A 16 -3.88 -0.53 15.39
N LYS A 17 -4.13 -1.01 16.61
CA LYS A 17 -3.26 -2.00 17.29
C LYS A 17 -3.11 -3.29 16.49
N SER A 18 -4.20 -3.77 15.86
CA SER A 18 -4.14 -4.95 14.97
C SER A 18 -3.26 -4.69 13.77
N ILE A 19 -3.37 -3.52 13.14
CA ILE A 19 -2.59 -3.15 11.95
C ILE A 19 -1.11 -3.05 12.30
N GLU A 20 -0.75 -2.43 13.42
CA GLU A 20 0.63 -2.36 13.90
C GLU A 20 1.22 -3.74 14.20
N LYS A 21 0.42 -4.65 14.75
CA LYS A 21 0.84 -6.04 14.96
C LYS A 21 1.16 -6.74 13.65
N ASP A 22 0.39 -6.49 12.60
CA ASP A 22 0.63 -7.07 11.29
C ASP A 22 1.89 -6.49 10.63
N PHE A 23 2.16 -5.18 10.77
CA PHE A 23 3.43 -4.60 10.34
C PHE A 23 4.64 -5.24 11.06
N LYS A 24 4.54 -5.47 12.38
CA LYS A 24 5.61 -6.16 13.14
C LYS A 24 5.84 -7.59 12.66
N LYS A 25 4.77 -8.31 12.29
CA LYS A 25 4.91 -9.66 11.69
C LYS A 25 5.59 -9.58 10.32
N MET A 26 5.25 -8.59 9.50
CA MET A 26 5.89 -8.42 8.19
C MET A 26 7.39 -8.22 8.34
N ILE A 27 7.81 -7.34 9.26
CA ILE A 27 9.23 -7.09 9.53
C ILE A 27 9.94 -8.36 10.02
N ARG A 28 9.30 -9.13 10.91
CA ARG A 28 9.91 -10.32 11.51
C ARG A 28 10.03 -11.52 10.57
N TYR A 29 9.06 -11.73 9.68
CA TYR A 29 8.93 -12.98 8.95
C TYR A 29 8.99 -12.85 7.42
N CYS A 30 8.67 -11.70 6.84
CA CYS A 30 8.60 -11.57 5.39
C CYS A 30 9.96 -11.24 4.78
N SER A 31 10.40 -12.02 3.80
CA SER A 31 11.65 -11.77 3.06
C SER A 31 11.50 -10.72 1.96
N VAL A 32 10.28 -10.59 1.42
CA VAL A 32 9.96 -9.72 0.28
C VAL A 32 8.72 -8.91 0.62
N ILE A 33 8.77 -7.60 0.34
CA ILE A 33 7.64 -6.68 0.50
C ILE A 33 7.16 -6.24 -0.89
N ARG A 34 5.86 -6.39 -1.14
CA ARG A 34 5.18 -5.93 -2.35
C ARG A 34 4.10 -4.94 -1.97
N VAL A 35 4.01 -3.83 -2.70
CA VAL A 35 2.99 -2.81 -2.53
C VAL A 35 1.95 -2.98 -3.63
N ILE A 36 0.67 -2.90 -3.24
CA ILE A 36 -0.44 -2.89 -4.19
C ILE A 36 -0.61 -1.45 -4.67
N ALA A 37 -0.31 -1.21 -5.94
CA ALA A 37 -0.48 0.07 -6.61
C ALA A 37 -1.66 0.00 -7.59
N HIS A 38 -2.22 1.16 -7.92
CA HIS A 38 -3.27 1.26 -8.93
C HIS A 38 -3.06 2.46 -9.85
N THR A 39 -3.43 2.31 -11.12
CA THR A 39 -3.33 3.40 -12.11
C THR A 39 -4.57 4.31 -12.09
N GLN A 40 -4.36 5.60 -12.36
CA GLN A 40 -5.44 6.58 -12.44
C GLN A 40 -6.03 6.67 -13.86
N MET A 41 -6.77 5.64 -14.28
CA MET A 41 -7.33 5.55 -15.64
C MET A 41 -8.23 6.71 -16.07
N LYS A 42 -8.89 7.35 -15.10
CA LYS A 42 -9.77 8.50 -15.35
C LYS A 42 -9.02 9.69 -15.98
N LEU A 43 -7.70 9.82 -15.74
CA LEU A 43 -6.88 10.90 -16.29
C LEU A 43 -6.68 10.76 -17.80
N LEU A 44 -6.66 9.53 -18.32
CA LEU A 44 -6.40 9.23 -19.74
C LEU A 44 -7.59 9.53 -20.67
N LYS A 45 -8.73 10.02 -20.13
CA LYS A 45 -9.98 10.34 -20.86
C LYS A 45 -10.48 9.20 -21.77
N GLN A 46 -10.22 7.95 -21.39
CA GLN A 46 -10.68 6.74 -22.07
C GLN A 46 -12.05 6.29 -21.53
N ARG A 47 -12.73 5.38 -22.26
CA ARG A 47 -14.01 4.79 -21.82
C ARG A 47 -13.86 3.98 -20.52
N GLN A 48 -12.71 3.33 -20.33
CA GLN A 48 -12.44 2.53 -19.14
C GLN A 48 -12.17 3.42 -17.92
N LYS A 49 -13.03 3.30 -16.91
CA LYS A 49 -12.88 4.01 -15.62
C LYS A 49 -12.25 3.14 -14.52
N LYS A 50 -12.19 1.82 -14.72
CA LYS A 50 -11.63 0.87 -13.75
C LYS A 50 -10.11 0.98 -13.73
N ALA A 51 -9.55 1.26 -12.56
CA ALA A 51 -8.11 1.28 -12.32
C ALA A 51 -7.50 -0.12 -12.53
N HIS A 52 -6.28 -0.16 -13.07
CA HIS A 52 -5.50 -1.38 -13.15
C HIS A 52 -4.76 -1.53 -11.84
N ILE A 53 -4.90 -2.67 -11.17
CA ILE A 53 -4.26 -2.96 -9.88
C ILE A 53 -3.07 -3.87 -10.17
N MET A 54 -1.92 -3.54 -9.60
CA MET A 54 -0.66 -4.24 -9.78
C MET A 54 0.09 -4.36 -8.47
N GLU A 55 0.84 -5.44 -8.30
CA GLU A 55 1.79 -5.59 -7.20
C GLU A 55 3.19 -5.20 -7.67
N ILE A 56 3.83 -4.29 -6.95
CA ILE A 56 5.19 -3.83 -7.23
C ILE A 56 6.07 -4.23 -6.05
N GLN A 57 7.19 -4.90 -6.32
CA GLN A 57 8.14 -5.27 -5.29
C GLN A 57 8.98 -4.05 -4.88
N VAL A 58 9.11 -3.81 -3.58
CA VAL A 58 10.03 -2.79 -3.05
C VAL A 58 11.41 -3.41 -2.91
N ASN A 59 12.36 -2.86 -3.65
CA ASN A 59 13.75 -3.32 -3.70
C ASN A 59 14.67 -2.39 -2.91
N GLY A 60 15.87 -2.88 -2.57
CA GLY A 60 16.85 -2.15 -1.77
C GLY A 60 16.56 -2.14 -0.27
N GLY A 61 17.58 -1.84 0.54
CA GLY A 61 17.48 -1.71 2.00
C GLY A 61 17.10 -2.99 2.76
N THR A 62 16.87 -2.85 4.06
CA THR A 62 16.37 -3.92 4.94
C THR A 62 14.85 -4.09 4.81
N ILE A 63 14.29 -5.18 5.36
CA ILE A 63 12.83 -5.38 5.36
C ILE A 63 12.12 -4.25 6.13
N GLU A 64 12.71 -3.77 7.22
CA GLU A 64 12.17 -2.65 8.01
C GLU A 64 12.14 -1.36 7.18
N ASP A 65 13.21 -1.06 6.45
CA ASP A 65 13.27 0.10 5.55
C ASP A 65 12.19 0.01 4.47
N LYS A 66 11.99 -1.17 3.88
CA LYS A 66 10.96 -1.40 2.86
C LYS A 66 9.55 -1.18 3.41
N VAL A 67 9.26 -1.68 4.62
CA VAL A 67 7.95 -1.49 5.26
C VAL A 67 7.73 -0.03 5.63
N LYS A 68 8.76 0.64 6.15
CA LYS A 68 8.70 2.08 6.48
C LYS A 68 8.47 2.92 5.22
N TRP A 69 9.23 2.68 4.16
CA TRP A 69 9.07 3.35 2.88
C TRP A 69 7.65 3.17 2.33
N ALA A 70 7.14 1.93 2.35
CA ALA A 70 5.78 1.65 1.90
C ALA A 70 4.76 2.45 2.70
N ARG A 71 4.87 2.50 4.04
CA ARG A 71 3.95 3.24 4.91
C ARG A 71 3.95 4.75 4.62
N GLU A 72 5.11 5.34 4.36
CA GLU A 72 5.25 6.77 4.06
C GLU A 72 4.70 7.16 2.69
N HIS A 73 4.65 6.22 1.75
CA HIS A 73 4.18 6.41 0.37
C HIS A 73 2.72 5.97 0.15
N LEU A 74 2.06 5.38 1.14
CA LEU A 74 0.63 5.11 1.06
C LEU A 74 -0.14 6.42 0.87
N GLU A 75 -1.20 6.36 0.06
CA GLU A 75 -2.07 7.49 -0.30
C GLU A 75 -1.41 8.63 -1.09
N LYS A 76 -0.11 8.55 -1.40
CA LYS A 76 0.60 9.51 -2.25
C LYS A 76 0.73 8.99 -3.69
N PRO A 77 0.53 9.84 -4.71
CA PRO A 77 0.82 9.47 -6.09
C PRO A 77 2.34 9.39 -6.31
N ILE A 78 2.79 8.37 -7.04
CA ILE A 78 4.20 8.19 -7.43
C ILE A 78 4.29 8.42 -8.95
N PRO A 79 5.00 9.46 -9.43
CA PRO A 79 5.21 9.66 -10.86
C PRO A 79 6.21 8.65 -11.41
N VAL A 80 6.07 8.29 -12.69
CA VAL A 80 6.95 7.33 -13.36
C VAL A 80 8.41 7.79 -13.35
N ASP A 81 8.66 9.10 -13.40
CA ASP A 81 10.00 9.69 -13.39
C ASP A 81 10.76 9.48 -12.07
N SER A 82 10.06 9.09 -10.99
CA SER A 82 10.66 8.85 -9.66
C SER A 82 10.96 7.39 -9.36
N VAL A 83 10.71 6.49 -10.33
CA VAL A 83 10.87 5.04 -10.21
C VAL A 83 12.17 4.58 -10.86
#